data_AF-A0A7Y2ZQN0-F1
#
_entry.id   AF-A0A7Y2ZQN0-F1
#
_cell.length_a   1.000
_cell.length_b   1.000
_cell.length_c   1.000
_cell.angle_alpha   90.00
_cell.angle_beta   90.00
_cell.angle_gamma   90.00
#
_symmetry.space_group_name_H-M   'P 1'
#
loop_
_entity.id
_entity.type
_entity.pdbx_description
1 polymer ?
#
loop_
_entity_poly.entity_id
_entity_poly.type
_entity_poly.pdbx_seq_one_letter_code
_entity_poly.pdbx_strand_id
1 'polypeptide(L)'
;VANRFNHQMGDTLVPPEAKIQEGTMYVPGTDGGKMSKSQNNIINLFLPDKQLRKQIMKIKTDSTPLEDLKDWSTCNLFALYRLVANDSQIEEMKANYEKGGYGYGHAKQAFFELLIEKYATERERYNYYINNLSEIDKALAKGAKKASHVANEVLKRVRAKTGY
;
A
#
# COMPACT_ATOMS: atom_id res chain seq x y z
N VAL A 1 -24.89 7.63 -16.65
CA VAL A 1 -25.49 6.42 -17.29
C VAL A 1 -26.75 5.96 -16.55
N ALA A 2 -26.68 5.61 -15.26
CA ALA A 2 -27.84 5.14 -14.47
C ALA A 2 -29.09 6.05 -14.59
N ASN A 3 -28.94 7.35 -14.34
CA ASN A 3 -30.05 8.30 -14.42
C ASN A 3 -30.71 8.34 -15.82
N ARG A 4 -29.91 8.25 -16.89
CA ARG A 4 -30.43 8.24 -18.26
C ARG A 4 -31.24 6.97 -18.55
N PHE A 5 -30.75 5.81 -18.09
CA PHE A 5 -31.46 4.54 -18.22
C PHE A 5 -32.80 4.60 -17.47
N ASN A 6 -32.78 5.05 -16.20
CA ASN A 6 -33.99 5.13 -15.39
C ASN A 6 -35.02 6.11 -15.96
N HIS A 7 -34.58 7.20 -16.60
CA HIS A 7 -35.50 8.14 -17.25
C HIS A 7 -36.22 7.53 -18.47
N GLN A 8 -35.54 6.68 -19.25
CA GLN A 8 -36.11 6.07 -20.45
C GLN A 8 -36.92 4.80 -20.15
N MET A 9 -36.46 4.00 -19.19
CA MET A 9 -36.96 2.63 -18.95
C MET A 9 -37.68 2.46 -17.60
N GLY A 10 -37.76 3.54 -16.80
CA GLY A 10 -38.26 3.52 -15.43
C GLY A 10 -37.19 3.14 -14.40
N ASP A 11 -37.49 3.40 -13.13
CA ASP A 11 -36.51 3.23 -12.03
C ASP A 11 -36.01 1.78 -11.92
N THR A 12 -34.71 1.57 -12.16
CA THR A 12 -34.11 0.23 -12.32
C THR A 12 -32.71 0.11 -11.72
N LEU A 13 -31.86 1.11 -11.95
CA LEU A 13 -30.47 1.15 -11.49
C LEU A 13 -30.30 2.15 -10.34
N VAL A 14 -29.56 1.78 -9.31
CA VAL A 14 -29.24 2.69 -8.21
C VAL A 14 -28.11 3.65 -8.67
N PRO A 15 -28.31 4.98 -8.63
CA PRO A 15 -27.25 5.93 -8.91
C PRO A 15 -26.16 5.82 -7.83
N PRO A 16 -24.88 5.71 -8.19
CA PRO A 16 -23.81 5.65 -7.20
C PRO A 16 -23.55 7.02 -6.58
N GLU A 17 -23.21 7.04 -5.30
CA GLU A 17 -22.69 8.21 -4.61
C GLU A 17 -21.16 8.18 -4.57
N ALA A 18 -20.54 9.32 -4.86
CA ALA A 18 -19.10 9.45 -4.78
C ALA A 18 -18.65 9.47 -3.31
N LYS A 19 -17.74 8.58 -2.95
CA LYS A 19 -17.05 8.62 -1.66
C LYS A 19 -15.63 9.10 -1.88
N ILE A 20 -15.38 10.37 -1.52
CA ILE A 20 -14.05 11.00 -1.62
C ILE A 20 -13.32 10.78 -0.30
N GLN A 21 -12.09 10.31 -0.36
CA GLN A 21 -11.23 10.22 0.82
C GLN A 21 -10.64 11.61 1.10
N GLU A 22 -10.95 12.19 2.26
CA GLU A 22 -10.56 13.58 2.60
C GLU A 22 -9.04 13.77 2.77
N GLY A 23 -8.30 12.68 3.05
CA GLY A 23 -6.84 12.71 3.18
C GLY A 23 -6.16 11.74 2.24
N THR A 24 -5.26 12.24 1.39
CA THR A 24 -4.26 11.41 0.71
C THR A 24 -3.04 11.27 1.61
N MET A 25 -2.83 10.09 2.18
CA MET A 25 -1.54 9.81 2.82
C MET A 25 -0.47 9.74 1.72
N TYR A 26 0.29 10.83 1.59
CA TYR A 26 1.43 10.88 0.69
C TYR A 26 2.50 9.93 1.20
N VAL A 27 2.76 8.87 0.43
CA VAL A 27 3.85 7.94 0.71
C VAL A 27 5.00 8.29 -0.24
N PRO A 28 6.14 8.77 0.27
CA PRO A 28 7.31 9.04 -0.56
C PRO A 28 7.89 7.73 -1.11
N GLY A 29 8.34 7.74 -2.35
CA GLY A 29 9.10 6.64 -2.95
C GLY A 29 10.55 6.64 -2.46
N THR A 30 11.33 5.67 -2.94
CA THR A 30 12.77 5.58 -2.63
C THR A 30 13.57 6.80 -3.10
N ASP A 31 13.01 7.65 -3.96
CA ASP A 31 13.63 8.87 -4.49
C ASP A 31 13.11 10.18 -3.86
N GLY A 32 12.15 10.11 -2.93
CA GLY A 32 11.48 11.25 -2.30
C GLY A 32 10.25 11.79 -3.05
N GLY A 33 10.06 11.38 -4.32
CA GLY A 33 8.86 11.68 -5.08
C GLY A 33 7.67 10.84 -4.63
N LYS A 34 6.50 10.98 -5.27
CA LYS A 34 5.34 10.13 -4.96
C LYS A 34 5.66 8.68 -5.30
N MET A 35 5.45 7.75 -4.37
CA MET A 35 5.68 6.34 -4.66
C MET A 35 4.77 5.86 -5.80
N SER A 36 5.35 5.30 -6.86
CA SER A 36 4.62 4.78 -8.02
C SER A 36 5.37 3.67 -8.75
N LYS A 37 4.63 2.69 -9.28
CA LYS A 37 5.21 1.60 -10.08
C LYS A 37 5.89 2.11 -11.35
N SER A 38 5.31 3.12 -12.00
CA SER A 38 5.83 3.71 -13.24
C SER A 38 7.18 4.41 -13.05
N GLN A 39 7.43 5.01 -11.88
CA GLN A 39 8.71 5.65 -11.56
C GLN A 39 9.74 4.68 -10.97
N ASN A 40 9.38 3.40 -10.78
CA ASN A 40 10.25 2.36 -10.23
C ASN A 40 10.89 2.75 -8.87
N ASN A 41 10.16 3.51 -8.05
CA ASN A 41 10.58 4.01 -6.74
C ASN A 41 9.79 3.35 -5.59
N ILE A 42 9.26 2.14 -5.82
CA ILE A 42 8.42 1.41 -4.86
C ILE A 42 9.23 0.64 -3.82
N ILE A 43 8.58 0.36 -2.69
CA ILE A 43 9.00 -0.67 -1.71
C ILE A 43 7.95 -1.78 -1.74
N ASN A 44 8.32 -2.97 -2.21
CA ASN A 44 7.43 -4.11 -2.26
C ASN A 44 7.64 -5.00 -1.03
N LEU A 45 6.71 -4.90 -0.09
CA LEU A 45 6.68 -5.62 1.19
C LEU A 45 6.58 -7.14 1.06
N PHE A 46 6.36 -7.70 -0.12
CA PHE A 46 6.20 -9.15 -0.31
C PHE A 46 7.36 -9.80 -1.06
N LEU A 47 8.44 -9.04 -1.34
CA LEU A 47 9.66 -9.60 -1.89
C LEU A 47 10.44 -10.41 -0.83
N PRO A 48 11.25 -11.41 -1.26
CA PRO A 48 12.22 -12.05 -0.38
C PRO A 48 13.12 -11.01 0.31
N ASP A 49 13.54 -11.30 1.54
CA ASP A 49 14.27 -10.39 2.42
C ASP A 49 15.45 -9.70 1.74
N LYS A 50 16.26 -10.46 1.00
CA LYS A 50 17.41 -9.93 0.25
C LYS A 50 17.01 -8.88 -0.79
N GLN A 51 15.88 -9.08 -1.47
CA GLN A 51 15.38 -8.16 -2.49
C GLN A 51 14.70 -6.94 -1.88
N LEU A 52 13.92 -7.12 -0.81
CA LEU A 52 13.33 -6.01 -0.05
C LEU A 52 14.44 -5.13 0.53
N ARG A 53 15.43 -5.73 1.20
CA ARG A 53 16.59 -5.00 1.73
C ARG A 53 17.31 -4.21 0.64
N LYS A 54 17.47 -4.78 -0.56
CA LYS A 54 18.05 -4.05 -1.71
C LYS A 54 17.22 -2.82 -2.10
N GLN A 55 15.89 -2.87 -2.05
CA GLN A 55 15.06 -1.69 -2.31
C GLN A 55 15.22 -0.62 -1.23
N ILE A 56 15.21 -1.02 0.04
CA ILE A 56 15.39 -0.10 1.18
C ILE A 56 16.77 0.58 1.14
N MET A 57 17.82 -0.18 0.78
CA MET A 57 19.16 0.37 0.67
C MET A 57 19.30 1.44 -0.42
N LYS A 58 18.42 1.43 -1.43
CA LYS A 58 18.36 2.42 -2.51
C LYS A 58 17.64 3.72 -2.13
N ILE A 59 17.02 3.80 -0.95
CA ILE A 59 16.37 5.04 -0.51
C ILE A 59 17.39 6.18 -0.54
N LYS A 60 17.07 7.25 -1.27
CA LYS A 60 17.91 8.43 -1.41
C LYS A 60 17.97 9.16 -0.08
N THR A 61 19.20 9.36 0.37
CA THR A 61 19.58 10.17 1.54
C THR A 61 20.64 11.17 1.08
N ASP A 62 20.95 12.17 1.90
CA ASP A 62 22.06 13.07 1.61
C ASP A 62 23.43 12.42 1.88
N SER A 63 24.50 13.22 1.70
CA SER A 63 25.90 12.79 1.85
C SER A 63 26.50 13.11 3.22
N THR A 64 25.67 13.31 4.24
CA THR A 64 26.16 13.68 5.57
C THR A 64 26.99 12.56 6.20
N PRO A 65 28.24 12.83 6.64
CA PRO A 65 29.15 11.85 7.26
C PRO A 65 28.55 11.15 8.48
N LEU A 66 29.00 9.94 8.81
CA LEU A 66 28.43 9.13 9.90
C LEU A 66 28.43 9.84 11.27
N GLU A 67 29.53 10.52 11.59
CA GLU A 67 29.73 11.20 12.88
C GLU A 67 28.82 12.42 13.05
N ASP A 68 28.46 13.06 11.94
CA ASP A 68 27.68 14.29 11.95
C ASP A 68 26.20 14.04 12.28
N LEU A 69 25.50 15.10 12.68
CA LEU A 69 24.05 15.07 12.91
C LEU A 69 23.29 14.87 11.60
N LYS A 70 22.08 14.33 11.65
CA LYS A 70 21.21 14.14 10.49
C LYS A 70 19.92 14.93 10.68
N ASP A 71 19.46 15.60 9.62
CA ASP A 71 18.16 16.26 9.63
C ASP A 71 17.04 15.25 9.32
N TRP A 72 16.33 14.82 10.35
CA TRP A 72 15.21 13.90 10.22
C TRP A 72 14.00 14.52 9.49
N SER A 73 13.86 15.85 9.51
CA SER A 73 12.68 16.55 8.99
C SER A 73 12.63 16.58 7.46
N THR A 74 13.79 16.55 6.81
CA THR A 74 13.95 16.53 5.35
C THR A 74 14.30 15.15 4.80
N CYS A 75 14.52 14.15 5.68
CA CYS A 75 14.97 12.82 5.28
C CYS A 75 13.81 11.92 4.79
N ASN A 76 13.86 11.52 3.52
CA ASN A 76 12.88 10.58 2.92
C ASN A 76 12.77 9.26 3.69
N LEU A 77 13.90 8.74 4.19
CA LEU A 77 13.92 7.50 4.96
C LEU A 77 13.17 7.65 6.29
N PHE A 78 13.36 8.78 6.98
CA PHE A 78 12.64 9.06 8.22
C PHE A 78 11.14 9.24 7.95
N ALA A 79 10.79 9.94 6.86
CA ALA A 79 9.41 10.09 6.42
C ALA A 79 8.72 8.75 6.09
N LEU A 80 9.46 7.76 5.56
CA LEU A 80 8.97 6.40 5.37
C LEU A 80 8.84 5.64 6.69
N TYR A 81 9.85 5.74 7.56
CA TYR A 81 9.91 5.05 8.84
C TYR A 81 8.71 5.42 9.73
N ARG A 82 8.40 6.71 9.85
CA ARG A 82 7.29 7.23 10.66
C ARG A 82 5.89 6.77 10.22
N LEU A 83 5.74 6.28 8.98
CA LEU A 83 4.44 5.74 8.51
C LEU A 83 4.13 4.37 9.12
N VAL A 84 5.15 3.70 9.65
CA VAL A 84 5.06 2.31 10.13
C VAL A 84 5.38 2.21 11.62
N ALA A 85 6.36 3.00 12.08
CA ALA A 85 6.85 3.00 13.43
C ALA A 85 5.82 3.53 14.43
N ASN A 86 5.91 3.07 15.69
CA ASN A 86 5.19 3.67 16.80
C ASN A 86 5.92 4.92 17.34
N ASP A 87 5.25 5.68 18.22
CA ASP A 87 5.79 6.95 18.74
C ASP A 87 7.15 6.77 19.43
N SER A 88 7.35 5.70 20.20
CA SER A 88 8.63 5.42 20.88
C SER A 88 9.76 5.17 19.89
N GLN A 89 9.48 4.38 18.83
CA GLN A 89 10.44 4.09 17.77
C GLN A 89 10.80 5.34 16.97
N ILE A 90 9.82 6.24 16.74
CA ILE A 90 10.04 7.52 16.05
C ILE A 90 10.96 8.41 16.88
N GLU A 91 10.69 8.57 18.18
CA GLU A 91 11.52 9.40 19.05
C GLU A 91 12.93 8.82 19.22
N GLU A 92 13.08 7.50 19.29
CA GLU A 92 14.39 6.85 19.31
C GLU A 92 15.19 7.11 18.02
N MET A 93 14.56 6.89 16.86
CA MET A 93 15.18 7.16 15.55
C MET A 93 15.59 8.63 15.43
N LYS A 94 14.73 9.53 15.90
CA LYS A 94 14.99 10.97 15.90
C LYS A 94 16.17 11.34 16.80
N ALA A 95 16.22 10.82 18.02
CA ALA A 95 17.33 11.02 18.93
C ALA A 95 18.66 10.50 18.35
N ASN A 96 18.63 9.37 17.65
CA ASN A 96 19.80 8.83 16.95
C ASN A 96 20.29 9.76 15.83
N TYR A 97 19.38 10.36 15.07
CA TYR A 97 19.71 11.36 14.04
C TYR A 97 20.31 12.63 14.65
N GLU A 98 19.75 13.12 15.77
CA GLU A 98 20.17 14.35 16.45
C GLU A 98 21.44 14.22 17.29
N LYS A 99 21.88 12.99 17.62
CA LYS A 99 23.09 12.74 18.42
C LYS A 99 24.37 12.62 17.58
N GLY A 100 24.26 12.24 16.31
CA GLY A 100 25.43 11.87 15.50
C GLY A 100 25.95 10.47 15.85
N GLY A 101 26.92 9.98 15.08
CA GLY A 101 27.40 8.58 15.17
C GLY A 101 26.42 7.55 14.60
N TYR A 102 25.28 7.99 14.05
CA TYR A 102 24.24 7.17 13.45
C TYR A 102 24.12 7.45 11.94
N GLY A 103 24.76 6.60 11.14
CA GLY A 103 24.70 6.71 9.68
C GLY A 103 23.38 6.22 9.06
N TYR A 104 23.10 6.66 7.84
CA TYR A 104 21.92 6.20 7.08
C TYR A 104 21.89 4.68 6.84
N GLY A 105 23.04 4.00 6.87
CA GLY A 105 23.10 2.55 6.82
C GLY A 105 22.38 1.90 8.01
N HIS A 106 22.58 2.43 9.22
CA HIS A 106 21.88 1.97 10.42
C HIS A 106 20.38 2.26 10.32
N ALA A 107 20.01 3.48 9.92
CA ALA A 107 18.62 3.87 9.73
C ALA A 107 17.89 2.96 8.71
N LYS A 108 18.56 2.64 7.59
CA LYS A 108 18.02 1.74 6.55
C LYS A 108 17.86 0.31 7.08
N GLN A 109 18.79 -0.15 7.91
CA GLN A 109 18.72 -1.46 8.52
C GLN A 109 17.56 -1.54 9.53
N ALA A 110 17.43 -0.55 10.42
CA ALA A 110 16.33 -0.46 11.37
C ALA A 110 14.96 -0.37 10.66
N PHE A 111 14.87 0.36 9.55
CA PHE A 111 13.64 0.39 8.75
C PHE A 111 13.31 -0.97 8.12
N PHE A 112 14.32 -1.69 7.61
CA PHE A 112 14.13 -3.04 7.11
C PHE A 112 13.61 -4.00 8.19
N GLU A 113 14.24 -3.99 9.37
CA GLU A 113 13.84 -4.82 10.50
C GLU A 113 12.41 -4.51 10.94
N LEU A 114 12.07 -3.23 11.07
CA LEU A 114 10.70 -2.78 11.39
C LEU A 114 9.67 -3.32 10.39
N LEU A 115 9.96 -3.26 9.08
CA LEU A 115 9.03 -3.76 8.06
C LEU A 115 8.86 -5.28 8.15
N ILE A 116 9.93 -6.02 8.39
CA ILE A 116 9.88 -7.49 8.52
C ILE A 116 9.06 -7.88 9.74
N GLU A 117 9.29 -7.24 10.89
CA GLU A 117 8.57 -7.52 12.12
C GLU A 117 7.09 -7.12 11.99
N LYS A 118 6.82 -5.89 11.56
CA LYS A 118 5.46 -5.34 11.48
C LYS A 118 4.54 -6.13 10.55
N TYR A 119 5.09 -6.61 9.43
CA TYR A 119 4.33 -7.30 8.39
C TYR A 119 4.63 -8.80 8.31
N ALA A 120 5.19 -9.40 9.37
CA ALA A 120 5.55 -10.82 9.37
C ALA A 120 4.37 -11.73 9.00
N THR A 121 3.22 -11.47 9.62
CA THR A 121 1.99 -12.26 9.40
C THR A 121 1.47 -12.11 7.98
N GLU A 122 1.43 -10.88 7.45
CA GLU A 122 0.98 -10.59 6.09
C GLU A 122 1.92 -11.20 5.05
N ARG A 123 3.24 -11.14 5.27
CA ARG A 123 4.26 -11.76 4.42
C ARG A 123 4.12 -13.28 4.41
N GLU A 124 3.92 -13.91 5.56
CA GLU A 124 3.68 -15.34 5.67
C GLU A 124 2.42 -15.75 4.89
N ARG A 125 1.30 -15.06 5.12
CA ARG A 125 0.03 -15.35 4.44
C ARG A 125 0.13 -15.14 2.93
N TYR A 126 0.80 -14.08 2.48
CA TYR A 126 1.03 -13.84 1.07
C TYR A 126 1.80 -15.01 0.43
N ASN A 127 2.90 -15.42 1.05
CA ASN A 127 3.72 -16.53 0.56
C ASN A 127 2.95 -17.85 0.56
N TYR A 128 2.13 -18.09 1.58
CA TYR A 128 1.23 -19.24 1.59
C TYR A 128 0.30 -19.23 0.37
N TYR A 129 -0.41 -18.14 0.10
CA TYR A 129 -1.36 -18.09 -1.01
C TYR A 129 -0.69 -18.17 -2.38
N ILE A 130 0.47 -17.52 -2.59
CA ILE A 130 1.20 -17.61 -3.86
C ILE A 130 1.71 -19.01 -4.14
N ASN A 131 2.02 -19.80 -3.10
CA ASN A 131 2.39 -21.21 -3.24
C ASN A 131 1.18 -22.16 -3.27
N ASN A 132 -0.03 -21.67 -3.00
CA ASN A 132 -1.27 -22.45 -2.96
C ASN A 132 -2.37 -21.76 -3.80
N LEU A 133 -2.10 -21.56 -5.09
CA LEU A 133 -2.99 -20.79 -5.99
C LEU A 133 -4.43 -21.33 -6.03
N SER A 134 -4.62 -22.63 -5.83
CA SER A 134 -5.96 -23.24 -5.76
C SER A 134 -6.82 -22.68 -4.62
N GLU A 135 -6.23 -22.26 -3.51
CA GLU A 135 -6.94 -21.58 -2.42
C GLU A 135 -7.39 -20.17 -2.84
N ILE A 136 -6.58 -19.47 -3.64
CA ILE A 136 -6.96 -18.19 -4.24
C ILE A 136 -8.15 -18.39 -5.18
N ASP A 137 -8.08 -19.39 -6.07
CA ASP A 137 -9.15 -19.68 -7.01
C ASP A 137 -10.47 -20.04 -6.31
N LYS A 138 -10.41 -20.85 -5.24
CA LYS A 138 -11.59 -21.15 -4.42
C LYS A 138 -12.18 -19.88 -3.78
N ALA A 139 -11.34 -19.00 -3.25
CA ALA A 139 -11.78 -17.75 -2.64
C ALA A 139 -12.42 -16.81 -3.68
N LEU A 140 -11.79 -16.67 -4.84
CA LEU A 140 -12.30 -15.88 -5.98
C LEU A 140 -13.62 -16.46 -6.50
N ALA A 141 -13.73 -17.78 -6.65
CA ALA A 141 -14.96 -18.44 -7.08
C ALA A 141 -16.13 -18.21 -6.11
N LYS A 142 -15.87 -18.22 -4.79
CA LYS A 142 -16.87 -17.90 -3.77
C LYS A 142 -17.33 -16.44 -3.88
N GLY A 143 -16.40 -15.51 -4.10
CA GLY A 143 -16.70 -14.09 -4.34
C GLY A 143 -17.52 -13.89 -5.62
N ALA A 144 -17.10 -14.52 -6.72
CA ALA A 144 -17.77 -14.50 -8.00
C ALA A 144 -19.21 -15.02 -7.89
N LYS A 145 -19.44 -16.15 -7.20
CA LYS A 145 -20.80 -16.69 -7.02
C LYS A 145 -21.73 -15.71 -6.30
N LYS A 146 -21.24 -15.04 -5.26
CA LYS A 146 -22.01 -13.99 -4.54
C LYS A 146 -22.28 -12.77 -5.43
N ALA A 147 -21.25 -12.28 -6.13
CA ALA A 147 -21.38 -11.14 -7.02
C ALA A 147 -22.32 -11.42 -8.21
N SER A 148 -22.20 -12.61 -8.83
CA SER A 148 -23.06 -13.06 -9.92
C SER A 148 -24.51 -13.18 -9.51
N HIS A 149 -24.81 -13.63 -8.28
CA HIS A 149 -26.19 -13.66 -7.80
C HIS A 149 -26.82 -12.25 -7.82
N VAL A 150 -26.14 -11.26 -7.23
CA VAL A 150 -26.61 -9.86 -7.23
C VAL A 150 -26.69 -9.30 -8.65
N ALA A 151 -25.65 -9.52 -9.47
CA ALA A 151 -25.58 -9.00 -10.83
C ALA A 151 -26.68 -9.59 -11.71
N ASN A 152 -26.99 -10.88 -11.58
CA ASN A 152 -28.04 -11.54 -12.35
C ASN A 152 -29.43 -11.01 -11.98
N GLU A 153 -29.69 -10.71 -10.71
CA GLU A 153 -30.95 -10.07 -10.31
C GLU A 153 -31.10 -8.66 -10.89
N VAL A 154 -30.02 -7.87 -10.91
CA VAL A 154 -30.01 -6.56 -11.59
C VAL A 154 -30.22 -6.74 -13.09
N LEU A 155 -29.53 -7.69 -13.72
CA LEU A 155 -29.61 -7.93 -15.16
C LEU A 155 -31.00 -8.40 -15.59
N LYS A 156 -31.68 -9.23 -14.78
CA LYS A 156 -33.08 -9.63 -15.01
C LYS A 156 -34.01 -8.41 -15.04
N ARG A 157 -33.88 -7.48 -14.09
CA ARG A 157 -34.67 -6.23 -14.09
C ARG A 157 -34.41 -5.41 -15.33
N VAL A 158 -33.14 -5.27 -15.73
CA VAL A 158 -32.77 -4.55 -16.95
C VAL A 158 -33.38 -5.21 -18.19
N ARG A 159 -33.26 -6.53 -18.35
CA ARG A 159 -33.81 -7.29 -19.47
C ARG A 159 -35.33 -7.16 -19.60
N ALA A 160 -36.04 -7.30 -18.47
CA ALA A 160 -37.49 -7.13 -18.44
C ALA A 160 -37.93 -5.72 -18.90
N LYS A 161 -37.14 -4.68 -18.60
CA LYS A 161 -37.42 -3.31 -19.04
C LYS A 161 -37.03 -3.04 -20.50
N THR A 162 -36.08 -3.80 -21.05
CA THR A 162 -35.61 -3.65 -22.43
C THR A 162 -36.27 -4.62 -23.41
N GLY A 163 -37.18 -5.49 -22.94
CA GLY A 163 -37.96 -6.40 -23.79
C GLY A 163 -37.25 -7.72 -24.12
N TYR A 164 -36.30 -8.15 -23.30
CA TYR A 164 -35.62 -9.45 -23.39
C TYR A 164 -35.99 -10.39 -22.22
#